data_AF-A0A9P9TFZ9-F1
#
_entry.id   AF-A0A9P9TFZ9-F1
#
_cell.length_a   1.000
_cell.length_b   1.000
_cell.length_c   1.000
_cell.angle_alpha   90.00
_cell.angle_beta   90.00
_cell.angle_gamma   90.00
#
_symmetry.space_group_name_H-M   'P 1'
#
loop_
_entity.id
_entity.type
_entity.pdbx_description
1 polymer ?
#
loop_
_entity_poly.entity_id
_entity_poly.type
_entity_poly.pdbx_seq_one_letter_code
_entity_poly.pdbx_strand_id
1 'polypeptide(L)'
;MNHQHLIDRAYGFISPDALKRATAARLIYAIQPSAVNFSQRLPSADDPYERIPAHVSGVNAITIDRFEGRYLLSGGSDSSVAIWDLEAQAVATEAGETRLPLSAVNKTTDEHRLGITQLCFYPFDSLAFLTSSYDHTVKVYSSETLAPSASFDLDSVVYNIALSPIASHLLVACAAQGPNVRLVDLRSGANTHSLAGHTGTVLSTAWSPVREHILASGATDGSVRFWDIRRSVGELGVLDLEDSVGLLGKPSSSFSRNSSRGQAHRGPVNGIVWTEDGQHLVTCGHDQRIRVWDTNTAANTLANFGPMVKNSGLAPCIPVLPPVQNFQPGADVVLYPNEHEILAYELFDGKLIRRLRRQEQQKRPGEVAAVSKGQRNVRDRITALAWRAHDVEMYSAHADGSIAAWRPRTEEDAELDEEDEQERLDKEEGKKRKRGILDDIYQGLTKKPITFGNMGL
;
A
#
# COMPACT_ATOMS: atom_id res chain seq x y z
N MET A 1 -17.81 -18.06 -13.31
CA MET A 1 -16.53 -18.77 -13.52
C MET A 1 -16.41 -19.14 -14.99
N ASN A 2 -15.33 -18.78 -15.70
CA ASN A 2 -15.17 -19.25 -17.08
C ASN A 2 -14.73 -20.72 -17.01
N HIS A 3 -15.73 -21.61 -16.86
CA HIS A 3 -15.61 -23.07 -16.84
C HIS A 3 -14.59 -23.56 -17.88
N GLN A 4 -14.49 -22.84 -18.99
CA GLN A 4 -13.52 -23.03 -20.05
C GLN A 4 -12.07 -23.17 -19.58
N HIS A 5 -11.52 -22.34 -18.68
CA HIS A 5 -10.11 -22.48 -18.28
C HIS A 5 -9.83 -23.73 -17.42
N LEU A 6 -10.80 -24.12 -16.59
CA LEU A 6 -10.71 -25.36 -15.80
C LEU A 6 -10.90 -26.59 -16.70
N ILE A 7 -11.82 -26.50 -17.66
CA ILE A 7 -12.07 -27.51 -18.68
C ILE A 7 -10.83 -27.67 -19.58
N ASP A 8 -10.24 -26.58 -20.05
CA ASP A 8 -9.04 -26.57 -20.89
C ASP A 8 -7.84 -27.15 -20.15
N ARG A 9 -7.73 -26.89 -18.84
CA ARG A 9 -6.75 -27.55 -17.96
C ARG A 9 -7.02 -29.04 -17.81
N ALA A 10 -8.28 -29.46 -17.66
CA ALA A 10 -8.66 -30.87 -17.58
C ALA A 10 -8.36 -31.62 -18.89
N TYR A 11 -8.47 -30.95 -20.04
CA TYR A 11 -8.06 -31.48 -21.34
C TYR A 11 -6.56 -31.32 -21.65
N GLY A 12 -5.79 -30.67 -20.78
CA GLY A 12 -4.35 -30.49 -20.94
C GLY A 12 -3.91 -29.38 -21.90
N PHE A 13 -4.82 -28.51 -22.33
CA PHE A 13 -4.51 -27.38 -23.22
C PHE A 13 -3.77 -26.23 -22.52
N ILE A 14 -3.89 -26.13 -21.19
CA ILE A 14 -3.32 -25.04 -20.39
C ILE A 14 -2.43 -25.63 -19.28
N SER A 15 -1.23 -25.07 -19.12
CA SER A 15 -0.32 -25.45 -18.03
C SER A 15 -0.82 -24.93 -16.67
N PRO A 16 -0.46 -25.59 -15.55
CA PRO A 16 -0.82 -25.11 -14.21
C PRO A 16 -0.42 -23.65 -13.96
N ASP A 17 0.74 -23.22 -14.47
CA ASP A 17 1.23 -21.85 -14.29
C ASP A 17 0.48 -20.83 -15.15
N ALA A 18 0.03 -21.23 -16.34
CA ALA A 18 -0.83 -20.38 -17.17
C ALA A 18 -2.21 -20.20 -16.53
N LEU A 19 -2.77 -21.26 -15.91
CA LEU A 19 -4.02 -21.15 -15.15
C LEU A 19 -3.85 -20.26 -13.92
N LYS A 20 -2.80 -20.46 -13.11
CA LYS A 20 -2.48 -19.62 -11.94
C LYS A 20 -2.39 -18.14 -12.33
N ARG A 21 -1.68 -17.83 -13.41
CA ARG A 21 -1.57 -16.46 -13.95
C ARG A 21 -2.91 -15.89 -14.37
N ALA A 22 -3.70 -16.64 -15.13
CA ALA A 22 -5.03 -16.18 -15.54
C ALA A 22 -5.95 -15.90 -14.35
N THR A 23 -5.92 -16.78 -13.32
CA THR A 23 -6.68 -16.59 -12.08
C THR A 23 -6.19 -15.38 -11.29
N ALA A 24 -4.87 -15.24 -11.09
CA ALA A 24 -4.29 -14.12 -10.38
C ALA A 24 -4.61 -12.78 -11.06
N ALA A 25 -4.38 -12.67 -12.37
CA ALA A 25 -4.77 -11.50 -13.15
C ALA A 25 -6.25 -11.16 -12.97
N ARG A 26 -7.16 -12.15 -13.09
CA ARG A 26 -8.61 -11.95 -12.87
C ARG A 26 -8.90 -11.35 -11.49
N LEU A 27 -8.28 -11.87 -10.44
CA LEU A 27 -8.46 -11.36 -9.08
C LEU A 27 -7.96 -9.92 -8.98
N ILE A 28 -6.81 -9.59 -9.57
CA ILE A 28 -6.26 -8.23 -9.58
C ILE A 28 -7.23 -7.25 -10.26
N TYR A 29 -7.81 -7.65 -11.40
CA TYR A 29 -8.83 -6.84 -12.10
C TYR A 29 -10.15 -6.71 -11.33
N ALA A 30 -10.42 -7.63 -10.41
CA ALA A 30 -11.61 -7.67 -9.55
C ALA A 30 -11.42 -7.02 -8.18
N ILE A 31 -10.26 -6.39 -7.92
CA ILE A 31 -10.01 -5.68 -6.65
C ILE A 31 -11.03 -4.57 -6.45
N GLN A 32 -11.57 -4.51 -5.24
CA GLN A 32 -12.55 -3.52 -4.81
C GLN A 32 -12.43 -3.24 -3.30
N PRO A 33 -13.02 -2.15 -2.78
CA PRO A 33 -12.93 -1.84 -1.36
C PRO A 33 -13.59 -2.94 -0.51
N SER A 34 -12.91 -3.34 0.55
CA SER A 34 -13.40 -4.28 1.57
C SER A 34 -13.98 -3.53 2.77
N ALA A 35 -14.90 -4.19 3.49
CA ALA A 35 -15.48 -3.68 4.74
C ALA A 35 -14.56 -3.86 5.97
N VAL A 36 -13.35 -4.41 5.78
CA VAL A 36 -12.37 -4.58 6.86
C VAL A 36 -11.80 -3.23 7.28
N ASN A 37 -11.96 -2.94 8.56
CA ASN A 37 -11.46 -1.74 9.22
C ASN A 37 -10.28 -2.07 10.15
N PHE A 38 -9.32 -1.16 10.24
CA PHE A 38 -8.21 -1.24 11.18
C PHE A 38 -8.41 -0.20 12.27
N SER A 39 -8.35 -0.62 13.53
CA SER A 39 -8.69 0.24 14.65
C SER A 39 -7.80 0.00 15.87
N GLN A 40 -7.44 1.05 16.59
CA GLN A 40 -6.63 0.96 17.81
C GLN A 40 -7.31 0.17 18.94
N ARG A 41 -8.65 0.27 19.03
CA ARG A 41 -9.45 -0.41 20.05
C ARG A 41 -10.86 -0.64 19.52
N LEU A 42 -11.61 -1.53 20.17
CA LEU A 42 -13.01 -1.72 19.82
C LEU A 42 -13.86 -0.51 20.25
N PRO A 43 -14.95 -0.22 19.52
CA PRO A 43 -15.97 0.72 19.95
C PRO A 43 -16.50 0.37 21.34
N SER A 44 -16.90 1.38 22.11
CA SER A 44 -17.55 1.16 23.40
C SER A 44 -18.99 0.64 23.18
N ALA A 45 -19.56 -0.01 24.21
CA ALA A 45 -20.97 -0.41 24.18
C ALA A 45 -21.93 0.79 24.10
N ASP A 46 -21.48 1.98 24.53
CA ASP A 46 -22.27 3.21 24.54
C ASP A 46 -22.33 3.86 23.14
N ASP A 47 -21.30 3.69 22.31
CA ASP A 47 -21.31 4.07 20.89
C ASP A 47 -20.72 2.94 20.04
N PRO A 48 -21.51 1.90 19.70
CA PRO A 48 -21.07 0.77 18.87
C PRO A 48 -20.61 1.17 17.46
N TYR A 49 -21.01 2.38 17.02
CA TYR A 49 -20.65 2.95 15.72
C TYR A 49 -19.45 3.92 15.83
N GLU A 50 -18.80 4.02 17.00
CA GLU A 50 -17.60 4.84 17.22
C GLU A 50 -16.52 4.49 16.17
N ARG A 51 -16.19 5.45 15.31
CA ARG A 51 -15.15 5.24 14.31
C ARG A 51 -13.80 5.59 14.90
N ILE A 52 -13.05 4.56 15.26
CA ILE A 52 -11.73 4.69 15.86
C ILE A 52 -10.69 4.37 14.77
N PRO A 53 -9.88 5.35 14.33
CA PRO A 53 -8.88 5.14 13.29
C PRO A 53 -7.76 4.20 13.77
N ALA A 54 -6.92 3.77 12.83
CA ALA A 54 -5.75 2.95 13.12
C ALA A 54 -4.65 3.77 13.85
N HIS A 55 -4.54 5.06 13.51
CA HIS A 55 -3.64 6.02 14.16
C HIS A 55 -4.41 7.29 14.55
N VAL A 56 -3.95 8.01 15.58
CA VAL A 56 -4.62 9.25 16.04
C VAL A 56 -4.45 10.36 15.00
N SER A 57 -3.32 10.34 14.29
CA SER A 57 -3.03 11.20 13.15
C SER A 57 -2.93 10.40 11.85
N GLY A 58 -2.71 11.10 10.73
CA GLY A 58 -2.61 10.48 9.41
C GLY A 58 -1.55 9.38 9.33
N VAL A 59 -1.87 8.26 8.70
CA VAL A 59 -0.90 7.20 8.41
C VAL A 59 -0.06 7.66 7.24
N ASN A 60 1.26 7.73 7.38
CA ASN A 60 2.15 8.20 6.31
C ASN A 60 2.73 7.07 5.48
N ALA A 61 2.98 5.92 6.11
CA ALA A 61 3.63 4.79 5.48
C ALA A 61 2.99 3.48 5.95
N ILE A 62 2.91 2.53 5.04
CA ILE A 62 2.52 1.14 5.31
C ILE A 62 3.42 0.21 4.51
N THR A 63 3.72 -0.96 5.07
CA THR A 63 4.48 -2.00 4.39
C THR A 63 4.07 -3.37 4.91
N ILE A 64 4.19 -4.39 4.06
CA ILE A 64 3.79 -5.75 4.38
C ILE A 64 5.04 -6.64 4.35
N ASP A 65 5.04 -7.64 5.23
CA ASP A 65 6.07 -8.65 5.25
C ASP A 65 6.20 -9.35 3.89
N ARG A 66 7.43 -9.52 3.42
CA ARG A 66 7.71 -10.20 2.15
C ARG A 66 7.72 -11.72 2.28
N PHE A 67 7.94 -12.26 3.48
CA PHE A 67 8.15 -13.70 3.67
C PHE A 67 6.85 -14.50 3.70
N GLU A 68 5.92 -14.10 4.57
CA GLU A 68 4.62 -14.74 4.71
C GLU A 68 3.47 -13.83 4.24
N GLY A 69 3.71 -12.52 4.12
CA GLY A 69 2.65 -11.56 3.86
C GLY A 69 1.65 -11.43 5.00
N ARG A 70 1.95 -11.97 6.17
CA ARG A 70 1.03 -12.03 7.32
C ARG A 70 0.98 -10.72 8.11
N TYR A 71 2.13 -10.07 8.27
CA TYR A 71 2.24 -8.87 9.10
C TYR A 71 2.22 -7.60 8.25
N LEU A 72 1.39 -6.65 8.64
CA LEU A 72 1.36 -5.28 8.11
C LEU A 72 1.96 -4.35 9.17
N LEU A 73 2.86 -3.47 8.75
CA LEU A 73 3.34 -2.34 9.56
C LEU A 73 2.69 -1.05 9.09
N SER A 74 2.34 -0.19 10.03
CA SER A 74 1.84 1.16 9.74
C SER A 74 2.49 2.20 10.63
N GLY A 75 2.77 3.36 10.03
CA GLY A 75 3.50 4.46 10.66
C GLY A 75 2.68 5.74 10.60
N GLY A 76 2.41 6.31 11.76
CA GLY A 76 1.62 7.52 11.91
C GLY A 76 2.44 8.82 11.86
N SER A 77 1.77 9.90 11.48
CA SER A 77 2.25 11.28 11.64
C SER A 77 2.42 11.67 13.12
N ASP A 78 1.79 10.92 14.03
CA ASP A 78 1.88 11.05 15.48
C ASP A 78 3.05 10.28 16.09
N SER A 79 4.03 9.85 15.27
CA SER A 79 5.19 9.03 15.64
C SER A 79 4.86 7.60 16.10
N SER A 80 3.60 7.17 16.04
CA SER A 80 3.22 5.82 16.43
C SER A 80 3.51 4.79 15.34
N VAL A 81 3.95 3.60 15.76
CA VAL A 81 4.12 2.42 14.90
C VAL A 81 3.15 1.35 15.39
N ALA A 82 2.42 0.72 14.47
CA ALA A 82 1.57 -0.42 14.79
C ALA A 82 1.86 -1.61 13.87
N ILE A 83 1.79 -2.82 14.46
CA ILE A 83 1.85 -4.10 13.75
C ILE A 83 0.46 -4.71 13.74
N TRP A 84 0.03 -5.18 12.58
CA TRP A 84 -1.25 -5.85 12.38
C TRP A 84 -1.02 -7.26 11.85
N ASP A 85 -1.72 -8.24 12.44
CA ASP A 85 -1.79 -9.58 11.88
C ASP A 85 -2.98 -9.63 10.89
N LEU A 86 -2.67 -9.83 9.61
CA LEU A 86 -3.66 -9.89 8.53
C LEU A 86 -4.42 -11.22 8.49
N GLU A 87 -3.91 -12.25 9.16
CA GLU A 87 -4.55 -13.57 9.26
C GLU A 87 -5.30 -13.76 10.58
N ALA A 88 -5.08 -12.88 11.56
CA ALA A 88 -5.84 -12.88 12.79
C ALA A 88 -7.35 -12.66 12.51
N GLN A 89 -8.16 -13.38 13.27
CA GLN A 89 -9.61 -13.31 13.16
C GLN A 89 -10.09 -11.88 13.45
N ALA A 90 -10.77 -11.28 12.48
CA ALA A 90 -11.36 -9.97 12.67
C ALA A 90 -12.55 -10.07 13.64
N VAL A 91 -12.73 -9.02 14.45
CA VAL A 91 -13.85 -8.91 15.38
C VAL A 91 -15.03 -8.31 14.61
N ALA A 92 -16.14 -9.05 14.55
CA ALA A 92 -17.38 -8.53 13.99
C ALA A 92 -17.92 -7.44 14.91
N THR A 93 -18.06 -6.23 14.37
CA THR A 93 -18.70 -5.07 15.02
C THR A 93 -19.91 -4.64 14.22
N GLU A 94 -20.78 -3.81 14.80
CA GLU A 94 -21.93 -3.24 14.07
C GLU A 94 -21.50 -2.40 12.84
N ALA A 95 -20.25 -1.91 12.83
CA ALA A 95 -19.66 -1.16 11.73
C ALA A 95 -18.90 -2.03 10.70
N GLY A 96 -18.87 -3.36 10.87
CA GLY A 96 -18.16 -4.31 10.01
C GLY A 96 -17.06 -5.09 10.72
N GLU A 97 -16.18 -5.73 9.94
CA GLU A 97 -15.05 -6.49 10.47
C GLU A 97 -13.92 -5.55 10.91
N THR A 98 -13.57 -5.57 12.19
CA THR A 98 -12.51 -4.73 12.75
C THR A 98 -11.30 -5.57 13.15
N ARG A 99 -10.11 -5.16 12.69
CA ARG A 99 -8.82 -5.69 13.12
C ARG A 99 -8.16 -4.77 14.13
N LEU A 100 -7.68 -5.37 15.21
CA LEU A 100 -6.94 -4.69 16.26
C LEU A 100 -5.43 -4.86 16.02
N PRO A 101 -4.60 -3.91 16.47
CA PRO A 101 -3.15 -4.06 16.37
C PRO A 101 -2.70 -5.22 17.27
N LEU A 102 -1.74 -6.01 16.77
CA LEU A 102 -1.04 -7.00 17.58
C LEU A 102 -0.20 -6.31 18.66
N SER A 103 0.50 -5.25 18.25
CA SER A 103 1.26 -4.37 19.12
C SER A 103 1.29 -2.97 18.50
N ALA A 104 1.26 -1.95 19.34
CA ALA A 104 1.40 -0.57 18.91
C ALA A 104 2.25 0.20 19.94
N VAL A 105 3.17 0.99 19.44
CA VAL A 105 3.98 1.90 20.26
C VAL A 105 3.60 3.32 19.93
N ASN A 106 3.26 4.05 20.99
CA ASN A 106 3.00 5.48 20.93
C ASN A 106 4.27 6.27 21.29
N LYS A 107 4.23 7.58 21.09
CA LYS A 107 5.34 8.48 21.41
C LYS A 107 5.83 8.30 22.86
N THR A 108 7.05 7.78 23.01
CA THR A 108 7.80 7.76 24.27
C THR A 108 9.13 8.53 24.13
N THR A 109 9.99 8.49 25.14
CA THR A 109 11.30 9.16 25.11
C THR A 109 12.29 8.52 24.14
N ASP A 110 12.18 7.20 23.95
CA ASP A 110 13.14 6.40 23.19
C ASP A 110 12.72 6.25 21.72
N GLU A 111 11.48 6.61 21.42
CA GLU A 111 10.81 6.55 20.12
C GLU A 111 11.05 7.81 19.29
N HIS A 112 10.50 7.86 18.07
CA HIS A 112 10.59 9.05 17.22
C HIS A 112 9.90 10.27 17.86
N ARG A 113 10.48 11.45 17.66
CA ARG A 113 9.94 12.71 18.22
C ARG A 113 8.86 13.32 17.33
N LEU A 114 8.97 13.09 16.03
CA LEU A 114 8.10 13.61 14.97
C LEU A 114 7.54 12.46 14.13
N GLY A 115 6.60 12.78 13.23
CA GLY A 115 5.91 11.79 12.42
C GLY A 115 6.84 10.93 11.56
N ILE A 116 6.46 9.66 11.42
CA ILE A 116 7.18 8.69 10.58
C ILE A 116 6.95 9.06 9.12
N THR A 117 8.00 9.00 8.31
CA THR A 117 7.97 9.29 6.89
C THR A 117 7.92 8.02 6.04
N GLN A 118 8.65 6.97 6.45
CA GLN A 118 8.68 5.71 5.72
C GLN A 118 8.94 4.52 6.65
N LEU A 119 8.44 3.35 6.25
CA LEU A 119 8.63 2.06 6.92
C LEU A 119 9.14 1.01 5.93
N CYS A 120 10.02 0.12 6.37
CA CYS A 120 10.50 -1.00 5.57
C CYS A 120 10.84 -2.19 6.47
N PHE A 121 10.32 -3.38 6.18
CA PHE A 121 10.84 -4.61 6.77
C PHE A 121 12.28 -4.81 6.33
N TYR A 122 13.09 -5.39 7.21
CA TYR A 122 14.42 -5.80 6.82
C TYR A 122 14.32 -6.99 5.85
N PRO A 123 14.92 -6.91 4.65
CA PRO A 123 14.58 -7.82 3.54
C PRO A 123 15.03 -9.28 3.73
N PHE A 124 15.90 -9.55 4.71
CA PHE A 124 16.43 -10.90 4.97
C PHE A 124 16.00 -11.48 6.32
N ASP A 125 15.27 -10.72 7.13
CA ASP A 125 14.79 -11.13 8.44
C ASP A 125 13.49 -10.39 8.77
N SER A 126 12.39 -11.14 8.95
CA SER A 126 11.08 -10.59 9.33
C SER A 126 11.10 -9.99 10.73
N LEU A 127 12.07 -10.37 11.57
CA LEU A 127 12.15 -9.93 12.95
C LEU A 127 12.64 -8.50 13.12
N ALA A 128 13.14 -7.87 12.05
CA ALA A 128 13.63 -6.49 12.08
C ALA A 128 12.89 -5.61 11.06
N PHE A 129 12.68 -4.35 11.43
CA PHE A 129 12.20 -3.33 10.50
C PHE A 129 12.84 -1.98 10.78
N LEU A 130 12.79 -1.10 9.78
CA LEU A 130 13.35 0.23 9.83
C LEU A 130 12.25 1.27 9.70
N THR A 131 12.45 2.37 10.41
CA THR A 131 11.61 3.56 10.37
C THR A 131 12.46 4.77 10.08
N SER A 132 11.90 5.71 9.32
CA SER A 132 12.46 7.05 9.17
C SER A 132 11.45 8.09 9.62
N SER A 133 11.95 9.24 10.09
CA SER A 133 11.08 10.30 10.60
C SER A 133 11.57 11.69 10.20
N TYR A 134 10.66 12.66 10.33
CA TYR A 134 10.97 14.08 10.28
C TYR A 134 11.92 14.53 11.42
N ASP A 135 12.15 13.69 12.44
CA ASP A 135 13.07 13.97 13.55
C ASP A 135 14.56 13.75 13.24
N HIS A 136 14.89 13.60 11.96
CA HIS A 136 16.25 13.45 11.44
C HIS A 136 16.87 12.07 11.68
N THR A 137 16.13 11.14 12.30
CA THR A 137 16.64 9.82 12.64
C THR A 137 16.07 8.71 11.75
N VAL A 138 16.90 7.69 11.53
CA VAL A 138 16.51 6.37 11.05
C VAL A 138 16.73 5.40 12.19
N LYS A 139 15.70 4.63 12.54
CA LYS A 139 15.75 3.68 13.65
C LYS A 139 15.50 2.27 13.16
N VAL A 140 16.15 1.31 13.82
CA VAL A 140 15.97 -0.12 13.61
C VAL A 140 15.21 -0.66 14.81
N TYR A 141 14.15 -1.40 14.56
CA TYR A 141 13.29 -1.99 15.58
C TYR A 141 13.30 -3.51 15.49
N SER A 142 13.10 -4.15 16.64
CA SER A 142 12.68 -5.54 16.69
C SER A 142 11.15 -5.61 16.54
N SER A 143 10.66 -6.45 15.64
CA SER A 143 9.22 -6.68 15.43
C SER A 143 8.54 -7.37 16.61
N GLU A 144 9.26 -8.21 17.36
CA GLU A 144 8.71 -8.95 18.50
C GLU A 144 8.41 -8.03 19.69
N THR A 145 9.36 -7.15 20.00
CA THR A 145 9.27 -6.26 21.18
C THR A 145 8.77 -4.87 20.84
N LEU A 146 8.78 -4.50 19.56
CA LEU A 146 8.56 -3.14 19.07
C LEU A 146 9.48 -2.09 19.71
N ALA A 147 10.67 -2.51 20.18
CA ALA A 147 11.65 -1.63 20.80
C ALA A 147 12.76 -1.24 19.80
N PRO A 148 13.28 0.00 19.88
CA PRO A 148 14.38 0.45 19.04
C PRO A 148 15.68 -0.24 19.47
N SER A 149 16.32 -0.95 18.53
CA SER A 149 17.62 -1.58 18.73
C SER A 149 18.78 -0.65 18.38
N ALA A 150 18.60 0.25 17.40
CA ALA A 150 19.60 1.21 16.98
C ALA A 150 18.95 2.49 16.46
N SER A 151 19.65 3.61 16.60
CA SER A 151 19.22 4.93 16.14
C SER A 151 20.38 5.62 15.43
N PHE A 152 20.12 6.06 14.20
CA PHE A 152 21.09 6.76 13.35
C PHE A 152 20.57 8.17 13.09
N ASP A 153 21.32 9.18 13.52
CA ASP A 153 21.02 10.58 13.23
C ASP A 153 21.68 10.99 11.89
N LEU A 154 20.90 11.61 11.01
CA LEU A 154 21.36 12.09 9.69
C LEU A 154 21.41 13.62 9.64
N ASP A 155 21.23 14.34 10.75
CA ASP A 155 21.25 15.81 10.85
C ASP A 155 20.31 16.52 9.86
N SER A 156 19.40 15.80 9.22
CA SER A 156 18.51 16.30 8.18
C SER A 156 17.25 15.45 8.11
N VAL A 157 16.13 16.07 7.74
CA VAL A 157 14.84 15.39 7.56
C VAL A 157 14.99 14.26 6.55
N VAL A 158 14.53 13.06 6.92
CA VAL A 158 14.54 11.87 6.05
C VAL A 158 13.15 11.69 5.46
N TYR A 159 13.03 11.85 4.14
CA TYR A 159 11.75 11.70 3.43
C TYR A 159 11.46 10.24 3.06
N ASN A 160 12.48 9.44 2.76
CA ASN A 160 12.34 8.06 2.31
C ASN A 160 13.57 7.23 2.69
N ILE A 161 13.37 5.93 2.88
CA ILE A 161 14.43 4.94 3.08
C ILE A 161 14.18 3.74 2.18
N ALA A 162 15.27 3.16 1.68
CA ALA A 162 15.21 1.94 0.89
C ALA A 162 16.34 0.99 1.29
N LEU A 163 16.02 -0.30 1.30
CA LEU A 163 16.93 -1.42 1.48
C LEU A 163 16.97 -2.25 0.20
N SER A 164 18.11 -2.86 -0.09
CA SER A 164 18.21 -3.76 -1.25
C SER A 164 17.69 -5.15 -0.89
N PRO A 165 16.76 -5.73 -1.67
CA PRO A 165 16.16 -7.02 -1.38
C PRO A 165 17.10 -8.21 -1.66
N ILE A 166 18.25 -7.98 -2.29
CA ILE A 166 19.19 -9.02 -2.73
C ILE A 166 20.61 -8.82 -2.20
N ALA A 167 20.89 -7.66 -1.62
CA ALA A 167 22.23 -7.28 -1.20
C ALA A 167 22.78 -8.11 -0.05
N SER A 168 24.06 -8.46 -0.15
CA SER A 168 24.85 -8.97 0.96
C SER A 168 25.32 -7.86 1.92
N HIS A 169 25.31 -6.60 1.44
CA HIS A 169 25.69 -5.44 2.21
C HIS A 169 24.51 -4.87 3.02
N LEU A 170 24.84 -4.26 4.17
CA LEU A 170 23.86 -3.80 5.16
C LEU A 170 23.60 -2.29 5.04
N LEU A 171 23.56 -1.77 3.81
CA LEU A 171 23.39 -0.33 3.57
C LEU A 171 21.92 0.04 3.41
N VAL A 172 21.52 1.10 4.11
CA VAL A 172 20.23 1.78 3.95
C VAL A 172 20.45 3.02 3.11
N ALA A 173 19.71 3.18 2.02
CA ALA A 173 19.71 4.39 1.23
C ALA A 173 18.66 5.37 1.76
N CYS A 174 19.10 6.49 2.30
CA CYS A 174 18.25 7.51 2.90
C CYS A 174 18.13 8.72 1.97
N ALA A 175 16.90 9.00 1.54
CA ALA A 175 16.52 10.24 0.88
C ALA A 175 16.33 11.33 1.94
N ALA A 176 17.27 12.27 2.02
CA ALA A 176 17.27 13.32 3.01
C ALA A 176 17.04 14.70 2.37
N GLN A 177 16.80 15.71 3.21
CA GLN A 177 16.67 17.10 2.78
C GLN A 177 17.92 17.64 2.06
N GLY A 178 19.10 17.05 2.29
CA GLY A 178 20.32 17.40 1.55
C GLY A 178 20.26 16.99 0.07
N PRO A 179 21.17 17.52 -0.76
CA PRO A 179 21.31 17.13 -2.17
C PRO A 179 22.01 15.79 -2.38
N ASN A 180 22.55 15.18 -1.32
CA ASN A 180 23.25 13.91 -1.43
C ASN A 180 22.36 12.80 -0.88
N VAL A 181 22.37 11.65 -1.56
CA VAL A 181 21.79 10.44 -0.96
C VAL A 181 22.73 9.95 0.13
N ARG A 182 22.25 9.80 1.35
CA ARG A 182 23.06 9.28 2.46
C ARG A 182 22.92 7.76 2.53
N LEU A 183 24.04 7.06 2.67
CA LEU A 183 24.03 5.62 2.93
C LEU A 183 24.42 5.38 4.39
N VAL A 184 23.59 4.62 5.11
CA VAL A 184 23.83 4.21 6.49
C VAL A 184 24.19 2.74 6.50
N ASP A 185 25.35 2.38 7.04
CA ASP A 185 25.74 0.99 7.26
C ASP A 185 25.23 0.51 8.62
N LEU A 186 24.31 -0.46 8.61
CA LEU A 186 23.73 -1.02 9.84
C LEU A 186 24.75 -1.82 10.66
N ARG A 187 25.84 -2.31 10.05
CA ARG A 187 26.88 -3.07 10.78
C ARG A 187 27.76 -2.18 11.62
N SER A 188 28.28 -1.11 11.04
CA SER A 188 29.21 -0.19 11.70
C SER A 188 28.50 0.98 12.37
N GLY A 189 27.26 1.25 11.99
CA GLY A 189 26.52 2.47 12.32
C GLY A 189 27.05 3.73 11.64
N ALA A 190 27.96 3.61 10.68
CA ALA A 190 28.51 4.74 9.96
C ALA A 190 27.50 5.31 8.94
N ASN A 191 27.39 6.65 8.89
CA ASN A 191 26.56 7.41 7.96
C ASN A 191 27.38 8.39 7.09
N THR A 192 28.69 8.13 6.97
CA THR A 192 29.66 8.99 6.29
C THR A 192 29.62 8.86 4.77
N HIS A 193 29.10 7.75 4.27
CA HIS A 193 29.01 7.51 2.84
C HIS A 193 27.85 8.33 2.25
N SER A 194 28.15 9.19 1.28
CA SER A 194 27.15 10.00 0.60
C SER A 194 27.39 10.01 -0.91
N LEU A 195 26.30 9.93 -1.67
CA LEU A 195 26.31 9.94 -3.13
C LEU A 195 25.98 11.36 -3.57
N ALA A 196 27.01 12.08 -4.03
CA ALA A 196 26.91 13.47 -4.43
C ALA A 196 26.58 13.59 -5.93
N GLY A 197 25.54 14.36 -6.27
CA GLY A 197 25.23 14.70 -7.66
C GLY A 197 23.91 15.43 -7.87
N HIS A 198 22.86 15.15 -7.08
CA HIS A 198 21.63 15.94 -7.18
C HIS A 198 21.88 17.41 -6.81
N THR A 199 21.06 18.29 -7.35
CA THR A 199 21.10 19.73 -7.04
C THR A 199 19.96 20.16 -6.12
N GLY A 200 18.97 19.29 -5.92
CA GLY A 200 17.82 19.50 -5.03
C GLY A 200 17.71 18.42 -3.95
N THR A 201 16.75 18.60 -3.05
CA THR A 201 16.43 17.67 -1.96
C THR A 201 16.04 16.29 -2.51
N VAL A 202 16.60 15.22 -1.97
CA VAL A 202 16.26 13.85 -2.38
C VAL A 202 14.94 13.45 -1.72
N LEU A 203 13.94 13.03 -2.50
CA LEU A 203 12.61 12.68 -2.01
C LEU A 203 12.33 11.18 -2.06
N SER A 204 13.00 10.45 -2.96
CA SER A 204 12.77 9.01 -3.14
C SER A 204 14.05 8.29 -3.50
N THR A 205 14.21 7.08 -2.95
CA THR A 205 15.30 6.16 -3.22
C THR A 205 14.70 4.77 -3.43
N ALA A 206 15.28 3.98 -4.34
CA ALA A 206 14.86 2.60 -4.57
C ALA A 206 16.03 1.76 -5.10
N TRP A 207 16.32 0.65 -4.41
CA TRP A 207 17.36 -0.29 -4.84
C TRP A 207 16.87 -1.17 -5.98
N SER A 208 17.79 -1.56 -6.85
CA SER A 208 17.49 -2.52 -7.92
C SER A 208 17.21 -3.91 -7.32
N PRO A 209 16.13 -4.58 -7.74
CA PRO A 209 15.82 -5.93 -7.26
C PRO A 209 16.69 -7.01 -7.88
N VAL A 210 17.45 -6.70 -8.94
CA VAL A 210 18.27 -7.68 -9.69
C VAL A 210 19.77 -7.39 -9.59
N ARG A 211 20.16 -6.11 -9.45
CA ARG A 211 21.57 -5.71 -9.38
C ARG A 211 21.90 -5.22 -7.98
N GLU A 212 22.70 -5.99 -7.25
CA GLU A 212 22.98 -5.77 -5.83
C GLU A 212 23.36 -4.32 -5.48
N HIS A 213 24.30 -3.74 -6.22
CA HIS A 213 24.90 -2.44 -5.89
C HIS A 213 24.26 -1.24 -6.59
N ILE A 214 23.13 -1.44 -7.28
CA ILE A 214 22.49 -0.39 -8.07
C ILE A 214 21.36 0.26 -7.29
N LEU A 215 21.42 1.58 -7.20
CA LEU A 215 20.41 2.41 -6.55
C LEU A 215 19.88 3.45 -7.54
N ALA A 216 18.56 3.68 -7.53
CA ALA A 216 17.94 4.83 -8.17
C ALA A 216 17.52 5.86 -7.12
N SER A 217 17.64 7.14 -7.43
CA SER A 217 17.15 8.24 -6.57
C SER A 217 16.50 9.35 -7.37
N GLY A 218 15.51 9.99 -6.76
CA GLY A 218 14.72 11.08 -7.33
C GLY A 218 14.72 12.28 -6.39
N ALA A 219 14.83 13.48 -6.97
CA ALA A 219 14.98 14.71 -6.22
C ALA A 219 14.06 15.83 -6.71
N THR A 220 14.06 16.96 -5.99
CA THR A 220 13.31 18.17 -6.36
C THR A 220 13.83 18.87 -7.61
N ASP A 221 15.03 18.51 -8.08
CA ASP A 221 15.61 19.01 -9.34
C ASP A 221 14.98 18.39 -10.60
N GLY A 222 14.05 17.43 -10.43
CA GLY A 222 13.39 16.72 -11.52
C GLY A 222 14.23 15.62 -12.16
N SER A 223 15.44 15.37 -11.65
CA SER A 223 16.32 14.32 -12.13
C SER A 223 16.07 13.00 -11.39
N VAL A 224 16.25 11.91 -12.12
CA VAL A 224 16.38 10.57 -11.55
C VAL A 224 17.75 10.04 -11.92
N ARG A 225 18.54 9.68 -10.91
CA ARG A 225 19.94 9.30 -11.04
C ARG A 225 20.14 7.85 -10.65
N PHE A 226 21.00 7.16 -11.38
CA PHE A 226 21.45 5.81 -11.03
C PHE A 226 22.83 5.85 -10.40
N TRP A 227 23.05 5.01 -9.39
CA TRP A 227 24.29 4.93 -8.65
C TRP A 227 24.77 3.50 -8.59
N ASP A 228 26.09 3.30 -8.73
CA ASP A 228 26.76 2.08 -8.27
C ASP A 228 27.49 2.45 -6.98
N ILE A 229 27.04 1.89 -5.86
CA ILE A 229 27.59 2.23 -4.53
C ILE A 229 29.07 1.86 -4.36
N ARG A 230 29.63 1.02 -5.25
CA ARG A 230 31.05 0.66 -5.23
C ARG A 230 31.92 1.74 -5.84
N ARG A 231 31.33 2.68 -6.59
CA ARG A 231 32.04 3.80 -7.21
C ARG A 231 32.07 4.95 -6.23
N SER A 232 33.27 5.41 -5.89
CA SER A 232 33.47 6.54 -4.98
C SER A 232 33.14 7.89 -5.61
N VAL A 233 33.03 7.97 -6.94
CA VAL A 233 32.77 9.21 -7.67
C VAL A 233 31.82 8.97 -8.83
N GLY A 234 30.74 9.77 -8.86
CA GLY A 234 29.85 9.89 -10.00
C GLY A 234 28.67 8.94 -10.00
N GLU A 235 27.58 9.42 -10.57
CA GLU A 235 26.44 8.60 -10.99
C GLU A 235 26.78 7.73 -12.20
N LEU A 236 26.02 6.65 -12.39
CA LEU A 236 26.07 5.84 -13.60
C LEU A 236 25.41 6.56 -14.79
N GLY A 237 24.37 7.33 -14.52
CA GLY A 237 23.61 8.06 -15.53
C GLY A 237 22.40 8.77 -14.93
N VAL A 238 21.86 9.70 -15.70
CA VAL A 238 20.66 10.47 -15.37
C VAL A 238 19.60 10.18 -16.43
N LEU A 239 18.37 9.93 -15.99
CA LEU A 239 17.24 9.76 -16.90
C LEU A 239 16.86 11.10 -17.54
N ASP A 240 16.58 11.07 -18.84
CA ASP A 240 16.19 12.24 -19.62
C ASP A 240 14.89 11.96 -20.37
N LEU A 241 13.86 12.76 -20.11
CA LEU A 241 12.54 12.62 -20.72
C LEU A 241 12.56 12.82 -22.23
N GLU A 242 13.56 13.51 -22.77
CA GLU A 242 13.72 13.74 -24.20
C GLU A 242 14.50 12.60 -24.90
N ASP A 243 15.17 11.72 -24.15
CA ASP A 243 15.89 10.57 -24.70
C ASP A 243 14.98 9.34 -24.83
N SER A 244 14.50 9.11 -26.04
CA SER A 244 13.68 7.96 -26.43
C SER A 244 14.50 6.79 -26.99
N VAL A 245 15.80 6.95 -27.20
CA VAL A 245 16.68 5.92 -27.78
C VAL A 245 17.50 5.20 -26.71
N GLY A 246 17.77 5.87 -25.59
CA GLY A 246 18.39 5.26 -24.42
C GLY A 246 19.82 4.80 -24.69
N LEU A 247 20.72 5.76 -24.81
CA LEU A 247 22.15 5.46 -24.87
C LEU A 247 22.83 6.13 -23.69
N LEU A 248 22.85 5.42 -22.54
CA LEU A 248 23.79 5.68 -21.45
C LEU A 248 25.17 6.00 -22.05
N GLY A 249 25.55 7.27 -21.95
CA GLY A 249 26.74 7.92 -22.51
C GLY A 249 27.63 7.05 -23.40
N LYS A 250 27.46 7.14 -24.73
CA LYS A 250 28.63 6.96 -25.61
C LYS A 250 29.68 7.98 -25.16
N PRO A 251 30.97 7.61 -25.01
CA PRO A 251 32.03 8.61 -25.00
C PRO A 251 32.10 9.18 -26.42
N SER A 252 31.21 10.11 -26.74
CA SER A 252 31.33 10.88 -27.97
C SER A 252 32.65 11.64 -27.85
N SER A 253 33.54 11.45 -28.81
CA SER A 253 34.82 12.12 -28.97
C SER A 253 34.68 13.62 -29.27
N SER A 254 33.69 14.27 -28.68
CA SER A 254 33.37 15.68 -28.88
C SER A 254 32.77 16.21 -27.58
N PHE A 255 33.37 17.29 -27.08
CA PHE A 255 33.20 17.94 -25.78
C PHE A 255 31.76 18.37 -25.40
N SER A 256 30.81 17.43 -25.25
CA SER A 256 29.49 17.72 -24.69
C SER A 256 29.37 17.26 -23.24
N ARG A 257 29.52 18.21 -22.32
CA ARG A 257 29.34 18.07 -20.86
C ARG A 257 27.86 17.98 -20.43
N ASN A 258 26.97 17.36 -21.22
CA ASN A 258 25.52 17.42 -20.96
C ASN A 258 24.92 16.23 -20.19
N SER A 259 25.69 15.20 -19.82
CA SER A 259 25.18 14.02 -19.09
C SER A 259 24.61 14.33 -17.70
N SER A 260 24.92 15.48 -17.10
CA SER A 260 24.48 15.86 -15.74
C SER A 260 23.20 16.73 -15.72
N ARG A 261 22.54 16.92 -16.87
CA ARG A 261 21.36 17.78 -17.03
C ARG A 261 20.07 17.04 -17.41
N GLY A 262 20.10 15.71 -17.50
CA GLY A 262 18.91 14.92 -17.78
C GLY A 262 17.80 15.22 -16.77
N GLN A 263 16.60 15.46 -17.26
CA GLN A 263 15.41 15.64 -16.43
C GLN A 263 14.42 14.54 -16.73
N ALA A 264 14.09 13.74 -15.72
CA ALA A 264 13.06 12.71 -15.84
C ALA A 264 11.66 13.33 -15.80
N HIS A 265 11.47 14.37 -14.98
CA HIS A 265 10.21 15.09 -14.81
C HIS A 265 10.43 16.60 -14.82
N ARG A 266 9.41 17.37 -15.21
CA ARG A 266 9.43 18.85 -15.18
C ARG A 266 9.14 19.45 -13.80
N GLY A 267 9.33 18.65 -12.75
CA GLY A 267 9.10 19.00 -11.35
C GLY A 267 9.64 17.90 -10.43
N PRO A 268 9.52 18.07 -9.10
CA PRO A 268 10.03 17.10 -8.13
C PRO A 268 9.63 15.66 -8.38
N VAL A 269 10.58 14.74 -8.26
CA VAL A 269 10.36 13.30 -8.34
C VAL A 269 10.31 12.71 -6.93
N ASN A 270 9.11 12.29 -6.51
CA ASN A 270 8.83 11.75 -5.18
C ASN A 270 8.37 10.29 -5.20
N GLY A 271 8.26 9.66 -6.38
CA GLY A 271 7.94 8.25 -6.52
C GLY A 271 8.90 7.54 -7.43
N ILE A 272 9.54 6.48 -6.95
CA ILE A 272 10.37 5.57 -7.73
C ILE A 272 10.07 4.15 -7.28
N VAL A 273 9.79 3.26 -8.24
CA VAL A 273 9.67 1.83 -7.99
C VAL A 273 10.25 1.07 -9.18
N TRP A 274 10.93 -0.04 -8.90
CA TRP A 274 11.44 -0.95 -9.91
C TRP A 274 10.39 -2.02 -10.22
N THR A 275 10.32 -2.46 -11.47
CA THR A 275 9.69 -3.75 -11.77
C THR A 275 10.47 -4.88 -11.12
N GLU A 276 9.79 -5.96 -10.76
CA GLU A 276 10.40 -7.09 -10.05
C GLU A 276 11.56 -7.73 -10.81
N ASP A 277 11.47 -7.76 -12.14
CA ASP A 277 12.51 -8.22 -13.06
C ASP A 277 13.67 -7.23 -13.25
N GLY A 278 13.55 -6.02 -12.67
CA GLY A 278 14.53 -4.94 -12.75
C GLY A 278 14.73 -4.36 -14.15
N GLN A 279 13.94 -4.76 -15.15
CA GLN A 279 14.07 -4.28 -16.54
C GLN A 279 13.49 -2.88 -16.73
N HIS A 280 12.53 -2.50 -15.88
CA HIS A 280 11.90 -1.19 -15.95
C HIS A 280 11.92 -0.45 -14.61
N LEU A 281 11.93 0.88 -14.72
CA LEU A 281 11.77 1.79 -13.60
C LEU A 281 10.50 2.60 -13.83
N VAL A 282 9.65 2.73 -12.81
CA VAL A 282 8.48 3.60 -12.84
C VAL A 282 8.77 4.81 -11.96
N THR A 283 8.63 6.01 -12.52
CA THR A 283 8.86 7.26 -11.81
C THR A 283 7.62 8.15 -11.82
N CYS A 284 7.36 8.81 -10.70
CA CYS A 284 6.23 9.71 -10.50
C CYS A 284 6.75 11.07 -10.05
N GLY A 285 6.18 12.14 -10.62
CA GLY A 285 6.60 13.50 -10.28
C GLY A 285 5.45 14.50 -10.20
N HIS A 286 5.78 15.68 -9.68
CA HIS A 286 4.86 16.82 -9.50
C HIS A 286 4.39 17.43 -10.81
N ASP A 287 5.00 17.04 -11.94
CA ASP A 287 4.48 17.34 -13.27
C ASP A 287 3.22 16.54 -13.63
N GLN A 288 2.66 15.80 -12.66
CA GLN A 288 1.42 15.02 -12.79
C GLN A 288 1.55 13.91 -13.83
N ARG A 289 2.75 13.33 -13.94
CA ARG A 289 3.05 12.23 -14.86
C ARG A 289 3.63 11.04 -14.13
N ILE A 290 3.28 9.88 -14.65
CA ILE A 290 3.98 8.61 -14.42
C ILE A 290 4.79 8.36 -15.70
N ARG A 291 6.03 7.92 -15.56
CA ARG A 291 6.89 7.51 -16.68
C ARG A 291 7.45 6.13 -16.41
N VAL A 292 7.60 5.33 -17.47
CA VAL A 292 8.21 4.01 -17.41
C VAL A 292 9.45 4.03 -18.28
N TRP A 293 10.56 3.60 -17.70
CA TRP A 293 11.89 3.65 -18.31
C TRP A 293 12.43 2.24 -18.45
N ASP A 294 13.11 1.95 -19.55
CA ASP A 294 13.94 0.75 -19.66
C ASP A 294 15.26 1.00 -18.91
N THR A 295 15.64 0.11 -18.01
CA THR A 295 16.80 0.28 -17.12
C THR A 295 18.12 -0.14 -17.76
N ASN A 296 18.07 -0.83 -18.91
CA ASN A 296 19.25 -1.22 -19.68
C ASN A 296 19.66 -0.08 -20.61
N THR A 297 18.69 0.53 -21.27
CA THR A 297 18.91 1.63 -22.22
C THR A 297 18.81 3.00 -21.57
N ALA A 298 18.07 3.13 -20.45
CA ALA A 298 17.61 4.40 -19.89
C ALA A 298 16.59 5.13 -20.80
N ALA A 299 16.03 4.46 -21.81
CA ALA A 299 15.03 5.06 -22.69
C ALA A 299 13.68 5.20 -21.98
N ASN A 300 12.99 6.31 -22.25
CA ASN A 300 11.57 6.44 -21.91
C ASN A 300 10.73 5.56 -22.84
N THR A 301 9.88 4.70 -22.28
CA THR A 301 8.93 3.86 -23.07
C THR A 301 7.81 4.67 -23.71
N LEU A 302 7.62 5.94 -23.29
CA LEU A 302 6.57 6.85 -23.75
C LEU A 302 5.14 6.36 -23.44
N ALA A 303 4.97 5.45 -22.48
CA ALA A 303 3.68 5.04 -21.96
C ALA A 303 2.87 6.27 -21.48
N ASN A 304 1.61 6.37 -21.91
CA ASN A 304 0.76 7.54 -21.65
C ASN A 304 -0.36 7.22 -20.68
N PHE A 305 -0.22 7.68 -19.43
CA PHE A 305 -1.19 7.47 -18.35
C PHE A 305 -2.32 8.51 -18.30
N GLY A 306 -2.42 9.38 -19.32
CA GLY A 306 -3.47 10.39 -19.42
C GLY A 306 -3.32 11.55 -18.40
N PRO A 307 -4.34 12.41 -18.29
CA PRO A 307 -4.29 13.63 -17.48
C PRO A 307 -4.86 13.46 -16.05
N MET A 308 -5.28 12.25 -15.67
CA MET A 308 -5.97 12.01 -14.39
C MET A 308 -5.03 11.88 -13.19
N VAL A 309 -3.74 11.63 -13.46
CA VAL A 309 -2.69 11.54 -12.46
C VAL A 309 -2.56 12.89 -11.77
N LYS A 310 -2.59 12.90 -10.45
CA LYS A 310 -2.32 14.06 -9.62
C LYS A 310 -1.21 13.74 -8.64
N ASN A 311 -0.35 14.73 -8.43
CA ASN A 311 0.75 14.67 -7.49
C ASN A 311 1.10 16.10 -7.08
N SER A 312 0.89 16.42 -5.81
CA SER A 312 1.00 17.80 -5.31
C SER A 312 1.77 17.91 -3.99
N GLY A 313 2.18 16.80 -3.38
CA GLY A 313 2.84 16.77 -2.08
C GLY A 313 4.29 16.31 -2.14
N LEU A 314 5.15 16.80 -1.23
CA LEU A 314 6.55 16.37 -1.14
C LEU A 314 6.73 14.96 -0.53
N ALA A 315 5.69 14.42 0.11
CA ALA A 315 5.71 13.07 0.64
C ALA A 315 5.96 12.05 -0.50
N PRO A 316 6.64 10.93 -0.21
CA PRO A 316 6.83 9.88 -1.18
C PRO A 316 5.50 9.40 -1.76
N CYS A 317 5.40 9.34 -3.09
CA CYS A 317 4.23 8.85 -3.81
C CYS A 317 4.66 7.62 -4.61
N ILE A 318 4.81 6.50 -3.90
CA ILE A 318 5.34 5.26 -4.49
C ILE A 318 4.15 4.45 -5.03
N PRO A 319 4.09 4.18 -6.35
CA PRO A 319 3.09 3.29 -6.89
C PRO A 319 3.44 1.84 -6.56
N VAL A 320 2.42 1.00 -6.55
CA VAL A 320 2.53 -0.43 -6.26
C VAL A 320 2.43 -1.22 -7.55
N LEU A 321 3.36 -2.14 -7.74
CA LEU A 321 3.40 -3.09 -8.85
C LEU A 321 3.09 -4.48 -8.27
N PRO A 322 1.95 -5.10 -8.63
CA PRO A 322 1.72 -6.49 -8.30
C PRO A 322 2.79 -7.39 -8.94
N PRO A 323 3.11 -8.56 -8.35
CA PRO A 323 4.16 -9.44 -8.85
C PRO A 323 3.98 -9.80 -10.33
N VAL A 324 5.07 -9.75 -11.11
CA VAL A 324 5.04 -9.97 -12.57
C VAL A 324 4.59 -11.41 -12.89
N GLN A 325 4.87 -12.36 -11.99
CA GLN A 325 4.42 -13.74 -12.08
C GLN A 325 2.89 -13.91 -12.12
N ASN A 326 2.12 -12.86 -11.79
CA ASN A 326 0.65 -12.90 -11.82
C ASN A 326 0.08 -12.55 -13.21
N PHE A 327 0.89 -12.03 -14.13
CA PHE A 327 0.43 -11.52 -15.42
C PHE A 327 1.02 -12.31 -16.61
N GLN A 328 0.41 -12.12 -17.77
CA GLN A 328 1.08 -12.47 -19.02
C GLN A 328 2.17 -11.43 -19.32
N PRO A 329 3.26 -11.80 -20.00
CA PRO A 329 4.32 -10.84 -20.35
C PRO A 329 3.75 -9.61 -21.06
N GLY A 330 4.04 -8.42 -20.54
CA GLY A 330 3.58 -7.14 -21.08
C GLY A 330 2.18 -6.69 -20.61
N ALA A 331 1.47 -7.50 -19.82
CA ALA A 331 0.16 -7.14 -19.24
C ALA A 331 0.27 -6.66 -17.78
N ASP A 332 1.43 -6.14 -17.39
CA ASP A 332 1.71 -5.70 -16.03
C ASP A 332 0.81 -4.52 -15.64
N VAL A 333 0.47 -4.44 -14.36
CA VAL A 333 -0.42 -3.40 -13.83
C VAL A 333 0.35 -2.50 -12.87
N VAL A 334 0.06 -1.20 -12.91
CA VAL A 334 0.51 -0.23 -11.91
C VAL A 334 -0.67 0.36 -11.16
N LEU A 335 -0.58 0.32 -9.83
CA LEU A 335 -1.56 0.89 -8.91
C LEU A 335 -0.98 2.18 -8.34
N TYR A 336 -1.55 3.31 -8.75
CA TYR A 336 -1.05 4.63 -8.43
C TYR A 336 -1.95 5.33 -7.38
N PRO A 337 -1.40 5.80 -6.25
CA PRO A 337 -2.16 6.56 -5.25
C PRO A 337 -2.44 7.98 -5.76
N ASN A 338 -3.70 8.30 -6.03
CA ASN A 338 -4.14 9.55 -6.66
C ASN A 338 -5.06 10.38 -5.76
N GLU A 339 -4.49 11.09 -4.79
CA GLU A 339 -5.24 11.87 -3.79
C GLU A 339 -6.33 11.04 -3.07
N HIS A 340 -7.55 10.93 -3.60
CA HIS A 340 -8.70 10.22 -2.97
C HIS A 340 -9.10 8.92 -3.65
N GLU A 341 -8.36 8.53 -4.69
CA GLU A 341 -8.62 7.30 -5.43
C GLU A 341 -7.32 6.60 -5.78
N ILE A 342 -7.39 5.32 -6.08
CA ILE A 342 -6.26 4.57 -6.63
C ILE A 342 -6.57 4.35 -8.10
N LEU A 343 -5.64 4.74 -8.96
CA LEU A 343 -5.75 4.54 -10.40
C LEU A 343 -4.99 3.28 -10.77
N ALA A 344 -5.68 2.31 -11.38
CA ALA A 344 -5.07 1.11 -11.94
C ALA A 344 -4.85 1.31 -13.43
N TYR A 345 -3.60 1.17 -13.89
CA TYR A 345 -3.23 1.29 -15.29
C TYR A 345 -2.48 0.04 -15.78
N GLU A 346 -2.61 -0.25 -17.06
CA GLU A 346 -1.66 -1.13 -17.75
C GLU A 346 -0.30 -0.42 -17.82
N LEU A 347 0.78 -1.09 -17.42
CA LEU A 347 2.09 -0.47 -17.19
C LEU A 347 2.71 0.08 -18.48
N PHE A 348 2.66 -0.68 -19.57
CA PHE A 348 3.32 -0.31 -20.83
C PHE A 348 2.41 0.48 -21.78
N ASP A 349 1.11 0.17 -21.80
CA ASP A 349 0.14 0.87 -22.65
C ASP A 349 -0.35 2.18 -22.01
N GLY A 350 -0.27 2.30 -20.69
CA GLY A 350 -0.79 3.45 -19.94
C GLY A 350 -2.33 3.54 -19.92
N LYS A 351 -3.02 2.49 -20.36
CA LYS A 351 -4.48 2.43 -20.41
C LYS A 351 -5.06 2.31 -19.00
N LEU A 352 -6.03 3.17 -18.69
CA LEU A 352 -6.74 3.11 -17.41
C LEU A 352 -7.64 1.87 -17.37
N ILE A 353 -7.38 1.00 -16.40
CA ILE A 353 -8.16 -0.21 -16.13
C ILE A 353 -9.34 0.13 -15.24
N ARG A 354 -9.07 0.74 -14.08
CA ARG A 354 -10.06 0.96 -13.03
C ARG A 354 -9.69 2.13 -12.13
N ARG A 355 -10.70 2.72 -11.52
CA ARG A 355 -10.58 3.70 -10.44
C ARG A 355 -11.13 3.09 -9.17
N LEU A 356 -10.29 2.92 -8.18
CA LEU A 356 -10.67 2.35 -6.90
C LEU A 356 -10.90 3.50 -5.92
N ARG A 357 -12.10 3.56 -5.36
CA ARG A 357 -12.50 4.53 -4.34
C ARG A 357 -13.05 3.77 -3.16
N ARG A 358 -12.80 4.27 -1.95
CA ARG A 358 -13.48 3.76 -0.77
C ARG A 358 -14.96 4.03 -0.95
N GLN A 359 -15.80 3.08 -0.54
CA GLN A 359 -17.24 3.34 -0.51
C GLN A 359 -17.49 4.53 0.42
N GLU A 360 -18.31 5.49 -0.04
CA GLU A 360 -18.73 6.61 0.81
C GLU A 360 -19.41 6.01 2.06
N GLN A 361 -18.77 6.19 3.21
CA GLN A 361 -19.28 5.69 4.48
C GLN A 361 -20.62 6.37 4.77
N GLN A 362 -21.68 5.57 4.95
CA GLN A 362 -23.02 6.07 5.21
C GLN A 362 -23.00 7.04 6.40
N LYS A 363 -23.61 8.21 6.21
CA LYS A 363 -23.72 9.24 7.24
C LYS A 363 -24.45 8.69 8.48
N ARG A 364 -23.94 8.98 9.68
CA ARG A 364 -24.74 8.82 10.91
C ARG A 364 -26.02 9.65 10.77
N PRO A 365 -27.21 9.10 11.04
CA PRO A 365 -28.43 9.90 11.15
C PRO A 365 -28.29 10.87 12.34
N GLY A 366 -28.10 12.16 12.07
CA GLY A 366 -27.97 13.20 13.10
C GLY A 366 -26.63 13.95 13.14
N GLU A 367 -25.63 13.57 12.32
CA GLU A 367 -24.40 14.34 12.19
C GLU A 367 -24.67 15.63 11.38
N VAL A 368 -24.77 16.77 12.07
CA VAL A 368 -24.89 18.08 11.42
C VAL A 368 -23.62 18.29 10.58
N ALA A 369 -23.79 18.64 9.31
CA ALA A 369 -22.71 18.88 8.36
C ALA A 369 -21.87 20.13 8.74
N ALA A 370 -21.07 20.02 9.79
CA ALA A 370 -20.18 21.10 10.25
C ALA A 370 -18.80 21.06 9.56
N VAL A 371 -18.49 19.99 8.81
CA VAL A 371 -17.22 19.89 8.06
C VAL A 371 -17.49 20.19 6.59
N SER A 372 -16.94 21.32 6.12
CA SER A 372 -17.00 21.70 4.72
C SER A 372 -16.44 20.57 3.82
N LYS A 373 -17.02 20.36 2.63
CA LYS A 373 -16.54 19.37 1.66
C LYS A 373 -15.04 19.51 1.37
N GLY A 374 -14.49 20.74 1.43
CA GLY A 374 -13.07 21.02 1.26
C GLY A 374 -12.17 20.45 2.35
N GLN A 375 -12.60 20.44 3.62
CA GLN A 375 -11.83 19.84 4.72
C GLN A 375 -11.92 18.31 4.74
N ARG A 376 -13.03 17.72 4.28
CA ARG A 376 -13.16 16.25 4.11
C ARG A 376 -12.19 15.72 3.06
N ASN A 377 -12.06 16.43 1.95
CA ASN A 377 -11.11 16.09 0.89
C ASN A 377 -9.65 16.22 1.31
N VAL A 378 -9.28 16.92 2.39
CA VAL A 378 -7.86 16.90 2.83
C VAL A 378 -7.56 15.68 3.69
N ARG A 379 -8.58 15.15 4.38
CA ARG A 379 -8.44 14.04 5.33
C ARG A 379 -8.42 12.67 4.66
N ASP A 380 -9.22 12.40 3.64
CA ASP A 380 -9.22 11.10 2.96
C ASP A 380 -8.14 10.97 1.86
N ARG A 381 -7.02 11.69 2.00
CA ARG A 381 -5.91 11.60 1.04
C ARG A 381 -5.12 10.31 1.28
N ILE A 382 -4.95 9.49 0.25
CA ILE A 382 -4.10 8.32 0.23
C ILE A 382 -2.63 8.77 0.30
N THR A 383 -1.90 8.20 1.23
CA THR A 383 -0.50 8.55 1.52
C THR A 383 0.46 7.45 1.08
N ALA A 384 0.09 6.18 1.25
CA ALA A 384 0.89 5.03 0.87
C ALA A 384 0.00 3.83 0.49
N LEU A 385 0.57 2.92 -0.28
CA LEU A 385 -0.04 1.65 -0.69
C LEU A 385 0.91 0.51 -0.34
N ALA A 386 0.35 -0.65 -0.01
CA ALA A 386 1.10 -1.89 0.16
C ALA A 386 0.39 -3.06 -0.52
N TRP A 387 1.16 -3.89 -1.22
CA TRP A 387 0.67 -5.11 -1.87
C TRP A 387 0.96 -6.33 -1.00
N ARG A 388 -0.02 -7.21 -0.84
CA ARG A 388 0.19 -8.52 -0.25
C ARG A 388 0.41 -9.52 -1.39
N ALA A 389 1.59 -10.13 -1.44
CA ALA A 389 1.94 -11.01 -2.57
C ALA A 389 1.26 -12.39 -2.49
N HIS A 390 1.07 -12.91 -1.27
CA HIS A 390 0.57 -14.27 -1.01
C HIS A 390 -0.94 -14.39 -1.26
N ASP A 391 -1.70 -13.41 -0.80
CA ASP A 391 -3.12 -13.25 -1.11
C ASP A 391 -3.25 -12.03 -2.00
N VAL A 392 -3.98 -12.10 -3.12
CA VAL A 392 -4.21 -10.96 -4.02
C VAL A 392 -4.99 -9.89 -3.26
N GLU A 393 -4.33 -9.07 -2.47
CA GLU A 393 -4.90 -8.04 -1.61
C GLU A 393 -3.99 -6.81 -1.62
N MET A 394 -4.60 -5.65 -1.45
CA MET A 394 -3.87 -4.40 -1.30
C MET A 394 -4.40 -3.64 -0.09
N TYR A 395 -3.54 -2.85 0.53
CA TYR A 395 -3.89 -1.97 1.63
C TYR A 395 -3.50 -0.53 1.29
N SER A 396 -4.32 0.43 1.69
CA SER A 396 -4.02 1.86 1.53
C SER A 396 -4.03 2.59 2.86
N ALA A 397 -3.05 3.46 3.06
CA ALA A 397 -2.94 4.36 4.18
C ALA A 397 -3.55 5.73 3.83
N HIS A 398 -4.18 6.38 4.82
CA HIS A 398 -4.88 7.64 4.63
C HIS A 398 -4.45 8.70 5.63
N ALA A 399 -4.53 9.96 5.20
CA ALA A 399 -4.22 11.13 6.02
C ALA A 399 -5.19 11.35 7.19
N ASP A 400 -6.33 10.64 7.24
CA ASP A 400 -7.29 10.64 8.35
C ASP A 400 -6.92 9.64 9.46
N GLY A 401 -5.83 8.89 9.29
CA GLY A 401 -5.37 7.89 10.26
C GLY A 401 -5.99 6.51 10.04
N SER A 402 -6.81 6.33 9.01
CA SER A 402 -7.39 5.03 8.67
C SER A 402 -6.54 4.24 7.67
N ILE A 403 -6.69 2.93 7.72
CA ILE A 403 -6.16 1.98 6.74
C ILE A 403 -7.36 1.30 6.09
N ALA A 404 -7.36 1.20 4.77
CA ALA A 404 -8.40 0.50 4.02
C ALA A 404 -7.84 -0.76 3.37
N ALA A 405 -8.61 -1.84 3.41
CA ALA A 405 -8.31 -3.08 2.70
C ALA A 405 -9.02 -3.11 1.34
N TRP A 406 -8.33 -3.64 0.34
CA TRP A 406 -8.82 -3.83 -1.01
C TRP A 406 -8.68 -5.30 -1.36
N ARG A 407 -9.82 -5.97 -1.55
CA ARG A 407 -9.90 -7.41 -1.79
C ARG A 407 -10.57 -7.67 -3.13
N PRO A 408 -10.18 -8.73 -3.85
CA PRO A 408 -10.90 -9.19 -5.02
C PRO A 408 -12.29 -9.62 -4.60
N ARG A 409 -13.29 -9.16 -5.32
CA ARG A 409 -14.64 -9.74 -5.27
C ARG A 409 -15.08 -9.99 -6.69
N THR A 410 -15.29 -11.25 -6.99
CA THR A 410 -15.76 -11.69 -8.29
C THR A 410 -17.29 -11.71 -8.33
N GLU A 411 -17.87 -11.77 -9.52
CA GLU A 411 -19.34 -11.89 -9.68
C GLU A 411 -19.88 -13.15 -8.98
N GLU A 412 -19.10 -14.24 -8.96
CA GLU A 412 -19.45 -15.47 -8.23
C GLU A 412 -19.57 -15.22 -6.72
N ASP A 413 -18.70 -14.40 -6.15
CA ASP A 413 -18.77 -14.04 -4.73
C ASP A 413 -20.01 -13.18 -4.45
N ALA A 414 -20.44 -12.35 -5.41
CA ALA A 414 -21.68 -11.59 -5.29
C ALA A 414 -22.93 -12.47 -5.40
N GLU A 415 -22.95 -13.43 -6.34
CA GLU A 415 -24.03 -14.42 -6.48
C GLU A 415 -24.17 -15.28 -5.20
N LEU A 416 -23.05 -15.74 -4.63
CA LEU A 416 -23.05 -16.49 -3.36
C LEU A 416 -23.57 -15.67 -2.19
N ASP A 417 -23.19 -14.39 -2.09
CA ASP A 417 -23.71 -13.50 -1.05
C ASP A 417 -25.23 -13.29 -1.17
N GLU A 418 -25.76 -13.16 -2.40
CA GLU A 418 -27.20 -13.05 -2.66
C GLU A 418 -27.95 -14.34 -2.27
N GLU A 419 -27.38 -15.50 -2.58
CA GLU A 419 -27.93 -16.80 -2.15
C GLU A 419 -27.94 -16.92 -0.61
N ASP A 420 -26.84 -16.55 0.06
CA ASP A 420 -26.72 -16.57 1.52
C ASP A 420 -27.69 -15.59 2.20
N GLU A 421 -27.87 -14.39 1.64
CA GLU A 421 -28.87 -13.44 2.14
C GLU A 421 -30.29 -14.00 1.98
N GLN A 422 -30.61 -14.58 0.83
CA GLN A 422 -31.91 -15.20 0.59
C GLN A 422 -32.17 -16.33 1.58
N GLU A 423 -31.18 -17.19 1.84
CA GLU A 423 -31.28 -18.24 2.87
C GLU A 423 -31.50 -17.67 4.28
N ARG A 424 -30.85 -16.56 4.63
CA ARG A 424 -31.02 -15.90 5.94
C ARG A 424 -32.43 -15.35 6.08
N LEU A 425 -32.93 -14.67 5.05
CA LEU A 425 -34.29 -14.14 5.02
C LEU A 425 -35.32 -15.26 5.15
N ASP A 426 -35.13 -16.37 4.44
CA ASP A 426 -36.01 -17.54 4.52
C ASP A 426 -35.99 -18.18 5.92
N LYS A 427 -34.82 -18.27 6.56
CA LYS A 427 -34.67 -18.75 7.95
C LYS A 427 -35.35 -17.80 8.95
N GLU A 428 -35.25 -16.48 8.75
CA GLU A 428 -35.94 -15.49 9.59
C GLU A 428 -37.46 -15.53 9.43
N GLU A 429 -37.96 -15.63 8.19
CA GLU A 429 -39.39 -15.84 7.93
C GLU A 429 -39.88 -17.13 8.59
N GLY A 430 -39.12 -18.23 8.46
CA GLY A 430 -39.43 -19.50 9.11
C GLY A 430 -39.50 -19.37 10.64
N LYS A 431 -38.58 -18.61 11.26
CA LYS A 431 -38.61 -18.30 12.70
C LYS A 431 -39.81 -17.44 13.08
N LYS A 432 -40.15 -16.41 12.28
CA LYS A 432 -41.33 -15.55 12.50
C LYS A 432 -42.63 -16.35 12.40
N ARG A 433 -42.77 -17.23 11.41
CA ARG A 433 -43.92 -18.15 11.27
C ARG A 433 -44.04 -19.09 12.47
N LYS A 434 -42.94 -19.70 12.90
CA LYS A 434 -42.92 -20.57 14.09
C LYS A 434 -43.30 -19.82 15.37
N ARG A 435 -42.83 -18.58 15.55
CA ARG A 435 -43.23 -17.71 16.68
C ARG A 435 -44.72 -17.38 16.64
N GLY A 436 -45.26 -17.01 15.47
CA GLY A 436 -46.69 -16.75 15.30
C GLY A 436 -47.57 -17.95 15.65
N ILE A 437 -47.19 -19.15 15.20
CA ILE A 437 -47.90 -20.40 15.56
C ILE A 437 -47.85 -20.64 17.07
N LEU A 438 -46.72 -20.38 17.72
CA LEU A 438 -46.56 -20.54 19.16
C LEU A 438 -47.44 -19.56 19.94
N ASP A 439 -47.52 -18.30 19.49
CA ASP A 439 -48.37 -17.27 20.07
C ASP A 439 -49.86 -17.61 19.90
N ASP A 440 -50.26 -18.14 18.75
CA ASP A 440 -51.63 -18.60 18.51
C ASP A 440 -52.00 -19.79 19.42
N ILE A 441 -51.10 -20.74 19.61
CA ILE A 441 -51.27 -21.86 20.55
C ILE A 441 -51.38 -21.32 21.99
N TYR A 442 -50.53 -20.38 22.38
CA TYR A 442 -50.55 -19.77 23.70
C TYR A 442 -51.85 -18.99 23.97
N GLN A 443 -52.33 -18.21 22.99
CA GLN A 443 -53.63 -17.54 23.08
C GLN A 443 -54.79 -18.55 23.14
N GLY A 444 -54.71 -19.66 22.39
CA GLY A 444 -55.71 -20.72 22.41
C GLY A 444 -55.78 -21.50 23.73
N LEU A 445 -54.67 -21.61 24.45
CA LEU A 445 -54.59 -22.24 25.78
C LEU A 445 -55.04 -21.30 26.90
N THR A 446 -54.69 -20.01 26.81
CA THR A 446 -54.99 -19.01 27.87
C THR A 446 -56.41 -18.45 27.80
N LYS A 447 -57.10 -18.55 26.65
CA LYS A 447 -58.46 -18.04 26.45
C LYS A 447 -59.57 -19.08 26.59
N LYS A 448 -59.27 -20.36 26.84
CA LYS A 448 -60.30 -21.37 27.12
C LYS A 448 -60.76 -21.27 28.58
N PRO A 449 -62.01 -20.85 28.87
CA PRO A 449 -62.52 -20.91 30.23
C PRO A 449 -62.66 -22.38 30.65
N ILE A 450 -61.96 -22.76 31.72
CA ILE A 450 -62.10 -24.08 32.34
C ILE A 450 -63.46 -24.08 33.05
N THR A 451 -64.49 -24.66 32.41
CA THR A 451 -65.76 -24.96 33.07
C THR A 451 -65.59 -26.23 33.90
N PHE A 452 -65.48 -26.06 35.22
CA PHE A 452 -65.66 -27.19 36.15
C PHE A 452 -67.14 -27.61 36.09
N GLY A 453 -67.38 -28.77 35.47
CA GLY A 453 -68.69 -29.41 35.44
C GLY A 453 -69.18 -29.69 36.85
N ASN A 454 -70.33 -29.11 37.17
CA ASN A 454 -71.08 -29.29 38.39
C ASN A 454 -71.47 -30.79 38.51
N MET A 455 -70.73 -31.58 39.29
CA MET A 455 -71.22 -32.89 39.76
C MET A 455 -72.14 -32.62 40.94
N GLY A 456 -73.44 -32.83 40.71
CA GLY A 456 -74.49 -32.62 41.69
C GLY A 456 -74.62 -33.75 42.71
N LEU A 457 -75.21 -33.32 43.84
CA LEU A 457 -75.71 -34.02 45.03
C LEU A 457 -74.67 -34.47 46.07
#